data_AF-A0A2N6NGD2-F1
#
_entry.id   AF-A0A2N6NGD2-F1
#
_cell.length_a   1.000
_cell.length_b   1.000
_cell.length_c   1.000
_cell.angle_alpha   90.00
_cell.angle_beta   90.00
_cell.angle_gamma   90.00
#
_symmetry.space_group_name_H-M   'P 1'
#
loop_
_entity.id
_entity.type
_entity.pdbx_description
1 polymer ?
#
loop_
_entity_poly.entity_id
_entity_poly.type
_entity_poly.pdbx_seq_one_letter_code
_entity_poly.pdbx_strand_id
1 'polypeptide(L)'
;MTHRLFGWLLALALSEGVWGGPTQLPSGSRITIGYRRVHPSQASKYKESGTLTDDPITGHTQIGEGVYLTAGYGEWEGQAGDVDCAVTADEEEFRKVAKVILPDEALSDMSHEDIDEYIKSQDSSWDTLKTVRISHIPKYGDGQVRQMVIPQALLNSRGGSLQIQVDCEDAQGPTVEYGQWENTKGDTSIMPARDDSEKLLDLSRQLYASRDLVEQVSDPRHIAQLEQSATNAMYTAREGARHYIKTAEECKNVKDLCQKQIKYYLQDRQAYARFLIRAAERSFEMLTTPLNAVDDAERQRGVQALQEWAARLQRQVDARAKTLEALKKGEAVKGLDDPKERDLEKTALKRELKAIKKKFSKLVDKAATFGANEGHGSVPPKEGQKQTKLGQLGEWLRKNKNRFFPSGDGDKDDYEATVGKDDKDPSQREACVKEQYGGDASQAFETAYTVIEERDDEDRICPEGQEGAAACAAAKYKGDGQAAFCMQK
;
A
#
# COMPACT_ATOMS: atom_id res chain seq x y z
N MET A 1 28.74 40.01 2.69
CA MET A 1 28.14 38.74 2.20
C MET A 1 27.06 38.35 3.19
N THR A 2 25.83 38.45 2.73
CA THR A 2 24.60 38.63 3.51
C THR A 2 23.99 37.31 3.96
N HIS A 3 23.49 37.31 5.20
CA HIS A 3 22.74 36.27 5.88
C HIS A 3 21.59 35.67 5.04
N ARG A 4 21.46 34.34 5.07
CA ARG A 4 20.19 33.63 4.93
C ARG A 4 20.03 32.66 6.11
N LEU A 5 19.56 33.21 7.22
CA LEU A 5 18.91 32.46 8.30
C LEU A 5 17.47 32.20 7.84
N PHE A 6 17.13 30.94 7.54
CA PHE A 6 15.74 30.50 7.43
C PHE A 6 15.37 29.83 8.75
N GLY A 7 14.62 30.55 9.58
CA GLY A 7 14.05 30.04 10.81
C GLY A 7 12.94 29.04 10.51
N TRP A 8 13.17 27.79 10.87
CA TRP A 8 12.13 26.78 11.00
C TRP A 8 11.63 26.83 12.44
N LEU A 9 10.50 27.50 12.67
CA LEU A 9 9.71 27.32 13.88
C LEU A 9 8.58 26.35 13.52
N LEU A 10 8.67 25.12 14.03
CA LEU A 10 7.58 24.16 14.01
C LEU A 10 6.36 24.76 14.73
N ALA A 11 5.26 24.93 14.02
CA ALA A 11 3.95 25.10 14.63
C ALA A 11 3.49 23.74 15.16
N LEU A 12 3.66 23.51 16.46
CA LEU A 12 2.91 22.49 17.20
C LEU A 12 1.44 22.93 17.23
N ALA A 13 0.67 22.50 16.23
CA ALA A 13 -0.78 22.65 16.24
C ALA A 13 -1.36 21.72 17.32
N LEU A 14 -1.65 22.28 18.49
CA LEU A 14 -2.58 21.69 19.46
C LEU A 14 -3.97 21.71 18.81
N SER A 15 -4.45 20.55 18.39
CA SER A 15 -5.80 20.37 17.86
C SER A 15 -6.83 20.38 18.99
N GLU A 16 -7.14 21.58 19.49
CA GLU A 16 -8.40 21.81 20.18
C GLU A 16 -9.49 22.02 19.11
N GLY A 17 -10.48 21.13 19.11
CA GLY A 17 -11.57 21.13 18.14
C GLY A 17 -12.36 22.43 18.20
N VAL A 18 -12.36 23.18 17.10
CA VAL A 18 -13.29 24.29 16.89
C VAL A 18 -14.58 23.72 16.31
N TRP A 19 -15.66 23.79 17.10
CA TRP A 19 -17.03 23.58 16.67
C TRP A 19 -17.65 24.93 16.20
N GLY A 20 -18.30 24.92 15.02
CA GLY A 20 -19.12 26.01 14.44
C GLY A 20 -18.39 26.83 13.37
N GLY A 21 -18.81 26.97 12.11
CA GLY A 21 -20.01 26.68 11.28
C GLY A 21 -19.68 27.12 9.82
N PRO A 22 -20.60 27.38 8.86
CA PRO A 22 -22.05 27.13 8.74
C PRO A 22 -22.47 26.24 7.53
N THR A 23 -23.77 25.88 7.54
CA THR A 23 -24.60 25.32 6.46
C THR A 23 -24.31 23.90 5.96
N GLN A 24 -24.92 22.93 6.64
CA GLN A 24 -25.39 21.70 6.02
C GLN A 24 -26.37 22.08 4.89
N LEU A 25 -25.89 22.05 3.66
CA LEU A 25 -26.75 21.87 2.50
C LEU A 25 -27.43 20.49 2.61
N PRO A 26 -28.63 20.29 2.05
CA PRO A 26 -29.33 19.02 2.09
C PRO A 26 -28.37 17.94 1.59
N SER A 27 -28.18 16.89 2.37
CA SER A 27 -27.19 15.84 2.09
C SER A 27 -27.60 15.04 0.86
N GLY A 28 -27.19 15.51 -0.32
CA GLY A 28 -26.89 14.62 -1.43
C GLY A 28 -25.81 13.63 -0.97
N SER A 29 -25.84 12.41 -1.51
CA SER A 29 -24.76 11.47 -1.28
C SER A 29 -23.45 12.08 -1.79
N ARG A 30 -22.40 12.02 -0.98
CA ARG A 30 -21.05 12.49 -1.37
C ARG A 30 -20.22 11.29 -1.75
N ILE A 31 -19.44 11.42 -2.81
CA ILE A 31 -18.49 10.39 -3.26
C ILE A 31 -17.07 10.93 -3.21
N THR A 32 -16.11 10.05 -2.90
CA THR A 32 -14.69 10.34 -3.13
C THR A 32 -14.41 10.27 -4.62
N ILE A 33 -13.88 11.35 -5.18
CA ILE A 33 -13.55 11.45 -6.61
C ILE A 33 -12.05 11.37 -6.88
N GLY A 34 -11.23 11.31 -5.83
CA GLY A 34 -9.79 11.09 -5.95
C GLY A 34 -9.04 11.58 -4.71
N TYR A 35 -7.73 11.43 -4.77
CA TYR A 35 -6.80 11.85 -3.74
C TYR A 35 -5.74 12.77 -4.33
N ARG A 36 -5.12 13.59 -3.49
CA ARG A 36 -3.98 14.40 -3.90
C ARG A 36 -3.04 14.61 -2.74
N ARG A 37 -1.75 14.49 -3.01
CA ARG A 37 -0.71 14.90 -2.08
C ARG A 37 -0.23 16.30 -2.40
N VAL A 38 -0.17 17.17 -1.38
CA VAL A 38 0.18 18.58 -1.55
C VAL A 38 1.08 19.09 -0.43
N HIS A 39 1.82 20.15 -0.69
CA HIS A 39 2.61 20.84 0.33
C HIS A 39 1.72 21.36 1.49
N PRO A 40 2.18 21.42 2.75
CA PRO A 40 1.39 21.89 3.89
C PRO A 40 0.73 23.26 3.72
N SER A 41 1.39 24.19 3.03
CA SER A 41 0.81 25.50 2.73
C SER A 41 -0.41 25.40 1.80
N GLN A 42 -0.39 24.48 0.84
CA GLN A 42 -1.51 24.22 -0.06
C GLN A 42 -2.65 23.50 0.66
N ALA A 43 -2.33 22.52 1.52
CA ALA A 43 -3.33 21.87 2.38
C ALA A 43 -4.02 22.88 3.32
N SER A 44 -3.28 23.87 3.84
CA SER A 44 -3.84 24.94 4.67
C SER A 44 -4.84 25.79 3.88
N LYS A 45 -4.53 26.16 2.63
CA LYS A 45 -5.48 26.86 1.74
C LYS A 45 -6.74 26.04 1.47
N TYR A 46 -6.61 24.74 1.23
CA TYR A 46 -7.77 23.86 1.06
C TYR A 46 -8.62 23.81 2.32
N LYS A 47 -7.99 23.73 3.51
CA LYS A 47 -8.71 23.74 4.79
C LYS A 47 -9.44 25.06 5.03
N GLU A 48 -8.81 26.20 4.74
CA GLU A 48 -9.41 27.52 4.89
C GLU A 48 -10.58 27.75 3.94
N SER A 49 -10.47 27.27 2.70
CA SER A 49 -11.54 27.40 1.69
C SER A 49 -12.61 26.29 1.76
N GLY A 50 -12.32 25.19 2.46
CA GLY A 50 -13.13 23.98 2.50
C GLY A 50 -13.22 23.25 1.15
N THR A 51 -12.40 23.61 0.16
CA THR A 51 -12.52 23.11 -1.23
C THR A 51 -11.17 23.14 -1.96
N LEU A 52 -11.15 22.67 -3.22
CA LEU A 52 -9.99 22.83 -4.09
C LEU A 52 -9.88 24.29 -4.55
N THR A 53 -8.68 24.84 -4.41
CA THR A 53 -8.34 26.20 -4.86
C THR A 53 -7.67 26.17 -6.23
N ASP A 54 -7.83 27.27 -6.97
CA ASP A 54 -7.26 27.46 -8.30
C ASP A 54 -5.84 28.05 -8.20
N ASP A 55 -4.92 27.25 -7.66
CA ASP A 55 -3.53 27.66 -7.53
C ASP A 55 -2.76 27.43 -8.84
N PRO A 56 -1.74 28.27 -9.12
CA PRO A 56 -0.88 28.09 -10.29
C PRO A 56 -0.31 26.66 -10.35
N ILE A 57 -0.43 26.05 -11.52
CA ILE A 57 0.10 24.71 -11.76
C ILE A 57 1.63 24.79 -11.81
N THR A 58 2.30 24.08 -10.91
CA THR A 58 3.76 24.09 -10.79
C THR A 58 4.45 22.94 -11.55
N GLY A 59 3.70 22.16 -12.32
CA GLY A 59 4.18 20.97 -13.04
C GLY A 59 3.63 20.88 -14.47
N HIS A 60 3.95 19.79 -15.17
CA HIS A 60 3.46 19.55 -16.52
C HIS A 60 1.95 19.26 -16.53
N THR A 61 1.21 19.94 -17.41
CA THR A 61 -0.23 19.74 -17.63
C THR A 61 -0.47 18.68 -18.71
N GLN A 62 -0.18 17.42 -18.40
CA GLN A 62 -0.21 16.34 -19.38
C GLN A 62 -1.59 16.16 -20.05
N ILE A 63 -2.66 16.20 -19.26
CA ILE A 63 -4.04 16.09 -19.77
C ILE A 63 -4.75 17.45 -19.67
N GLY A 64 -3.96 18.53 -19.80
CA GLY A 64 -4.37 19.93 -19.79
C GLY A 64 -4.58 20.55 -18.41
N GLU A 65 -5.13 21.76 -18.38
CA GLU A 65 -5.15 22.62 -17.20
C GLU A 65 -6.24 22.24 -16.19
N GLY A 66 -5.88 22.24 -14.90
CA GLY A 66 -6.80 22.01 -13.79
C GLY A 66 -6.13 21.42 -12.57
N VAL A 67 -6.96 20.91 -11.64
CA VAL A 67 -6.49 20.24 -10.43
C VAL A 67 -6.39 18.75 -10.69
N TYR A 68 -5.16 18.22 -10.59
CA TYR A 68 -4.86 16.81 -10.76
C TYR A 68 -5.09 16.02 -9.46
N LEU A 69 -5.73 14.85 -9.58
CA LEU A 69 -5.97 13.87 -8.54
C LEU A 69 -5.49 12.48 -8.98
N THR A 70 -5.12 11.61 -8.05
CA THR A 70 -4.90 10.18 -8.28
C THR A 70 -6.07 9.35 -7.77
N ALA A 71 -6.28 8.18 -8.37
CA ALA A 71 -7.37 7.28 -7.98
C ALA A 71 -7.17 6.72 -6.56
N GLY A 72 -5.94 6.40 -6.20
CA GLY A 72 -5.56 5.84 -4.90
C GLY A 72 -4.88 6.84 -3.99
N TYR A 73 -5.08 6.63 -2.68
CA TYR A 73 -4.40 7.35 -1.63
C TYR A 73 -2.90 7.01 -1.64
N GLY A 74 -2.04 8.03 -1.65
CA GLY A 74 -0.59 7.87 -1.66
C GLY A 74 0.00 7.36 -2.97
N GLU A 75 -0.77 7.31 -4.06
CA GLU A 75 -0.25 6.94 -5.38
C GLU A 75 0.69 8.02 -5.95
N TRP A 76 0.43 9.30 -5.64
CA TRP A 76 1.33 10.38 -6.00
C TRP A 76 2.44 10.55 -4.97
N GLU A 77 3.69 10.42 -5.43
CA GLU A 77 4.90 10.71 -4.69
C GLU A 77 4.92 12.19 -4.34
N GLY A 78 4.94 12.45 -3.04
CA GLY A 78 5.16 13.78 -2.50
C GLY A 78 6.52 13.87 -1.84
N GLN A 79 6.84 15.08 -1.40
CA GLN A 79 8.00 15.33 -0.57
C GLN A 79 7.73 14.90 0.88
N ALA A 80 8.81 14.76 1.65
CA ALA A 80 8.67 14.56 3.08
C ALA A 80 7.95 15.77 3.70
N GLY A 81 6.92 15.51 4.50
CA GLY A 81 6.09 16.55 5.10
C GLY A 81 4.88 16.97 4.26
N ASP A 82 4.77 16.54 3.00
CA ASP A 82 3.55 16.74 2.22
C ASP A 82 2.37 16.02 2.86
N VAL A 83 1.19 16.62 2.69
CA VAL A 83 -0.08 16.21 3.27
C VAL A 83 -0.95 15.58 2.20
N ASP A 84 -1.45 14.39 2.48
CA ASP A 84 -2.44 13.74 1.65
C ASP A 84 -3.83 14.31 1.91
N CYS A 85 -4.61 14.50 0.85
CA CYS A 85 -5.96 15.03 0.90
C CYS A 85 -6.91 14.11 0.11
N ALA A 86 -8.06 13.79 0.69
CA ALA A 86 -9.16 13.14 0.00
C ALA A 86 -10.10 14.22 -0.56
N VAL A 87 -10.47 14.08 -1.83
CA VAL A 87 -11.37 15.01 -2.51
C VAL A 87 -12.71 14.33 -2.73
N THR A 88 -13.77 14.99 -2.29
CA THR A 88 -15.15 14.52 -2.46
C THR A 88 -15.96 15.53 -3.24
N ALA A 89 -17.01 15.07 -3.91
CA ALA A 89 -17.99 15.91 -4.60
C ALA A 89 -19.41 15.44 -4.28
N ASP A 90 -20.38 16.29 -4.59
CA ASP A 90 -21.79 15.88 -4.67
C ASP A 90 -21.94 14.84 -5.79
N GLU A 91 -22.49 13.67 -5.46
CA GLU A 91 -22.54 12.54 -6.37
C GLU A 91 -23.45 12.80 -7.57
N GLU A 92 -24.61 13.42 -7.36
CA GLU A 92 -25.56 13.69 -8.44
C GLU A 92 -25.01 14.72 -9.42
N GLU A 93 -24.39 15.78 -8.92
CA GLU A 93 -23.74 16.79 -9.76
C GLU A 93 -22.54 16.19 -10.49
N PHE A 94 -21.73 15.37 -9.82
CA PHE A 94 -20.58 14.73 -10.47
C PHE A 94 -21.00 13.74 -11.56
N ARG A 95 -22.08 12.97 -11.39
CA ARG A 95 -22.61 12.06 -12.42
C ARG A 95 -22.98 12.79 -13.72
N LYS A 96 -23.50 14.02 -13.63
CA LYS A 96 -23.90 14.84 -14.79
C LYS A 96 -22.71 15.36 -15.60
N VAL A 97 -21.56 15.60 -14.97
CA VAL A 97 -20.38 16.18 -15.65
C VAL A 97 -19.80 15.23 -16.68
N ALA A 98 -19.45 15.74 -17.86
CA ALA A 98 -18.78 14.98 -18.90
C ALA A 98 -17.38 14.54 -18.46
N LYS A 99 -17.03 13.29 -18.75
CA LYS A 99 -15.75 12.68 -18.41
C LYS A 99 -15.18 12.01 -19.65
N VAL A 100 -13.92 12.28 -19.96
CA VAL A 100 -13.22 11.62 -21.06
C VAL A 100 -12.04 10.81 -20.54
N ILE A 101 -11.89 9.58 -21.02
CA ILE A 101 -10.69 8.78 -20.85
C ILE A 101 -9.82 8.98 -22.09
N LEU A 102 -8.62 9.51 -21.88
CA LEU A 102 -7.64 9.75 -22.94
C LEU A 102 -6.75 8.51 -23.13
N PRO A 103 -6.44 8.13 -24.38
CA PRO A 103 -5.61 6.95 -24.67
C PRO A 103 -4.14 7.21 -24.31
N ASP A 104 -3.49 6.23 -23.67
CA ASP A 104 -2.14 6.38 -23.12
C ASP A 104 -1.07 6.68 -24.19
N GLU A 105 -1.19 6.08 -25.37
CA GLU A 105 -0.19 6.18 -26.45
C GLU A 105 -0.11 7.58 -27.07
N ALA A 106 -1.15 8.40 -26.89
CA ALA A 106 -1.21 9.76 -27.47
C ALA A 106 -0.75 10.85 -26.48
N LEU A 107 -0.75 10.57 -25.17
CA LEU A 107 -0.58 11.61 -24.15
C LEU A 107 0.79 12.30 -24.14
N SER A 108 1.83 11.67 -24.69
CA SER A 108 3.15 12.30 -24.77
C SER A 108 3.24 13.40 -25.83
N ASP A 109 2.38 13.34 -26.85
CA ASP A 109 2.48 14.18 -28.05
C ASP A 109 1.24 15.07 -28.26
N MET A 110 0.18 14.90 -27.47
CA MET A 110 -1.04 15.71 -27.56
C MET A 110 -0.82 17.14 -27.05
N SER A 111 -1.12 18.11 -27.91
CA SER A 111 -1.34 19.51 -27.54
C SER A 111 -2.68 19.69 -26.81
N HIS A 112 -2.92 20.89 -26.26
CA HIS A 112 -4.23 21.19 -25.66
C HIS A 112 -5.33 21.19 -26.72
N GLU A 113 -5.02 21.62 -27.94
CA GLU A 113 -5.93 21.57 -29.07
C GLU A 113 -6.29 20.12 -29.44
N ASP A 114 -5.32 19.20 -29.44
CA ASP A 114 -5.58 17.77 -29.72
C ASP A 114 -6.49 17.15 -28.66
N ILE A 115 -6.33 17.53 -27.38
CA ILE A 115 -7.21 17.08 -26.28
C ILE A 115 -8.63 17.60 -26.50
N ASP A 116 -8.78 18.87 -26.85
CA ASP A 116 -10.07 19.50 -27.11
C ASP A 116 -10.77 18.87 -28.33
N GLU A 117 -10.03 18.63 -29.41
CA GLU A 117 -10.52 17.89 -30.58
C GLU A 117 -10.95 16.46 -30.21
N TYR A 118 -10.16 15.75 -29.40
CA TYR A 118 -10.50 14.42 -28.93
C TYR A 118 -11.80 14.43 -28.11
N ILE A 119 -11.95 15.34 -27.15
CA ILE A 119 -13.18 15.51 -26.36
C ILE A 119 -14.38 15.71 -27.29
N LYS A 120 -14.25 16.60 -28.29
CA LYS A 120 -15.31 16.86 -29.28
C LYS A 120 -15.60 15.69 -30.19
N SER A 121 -14.61 14.82 -30.45
CA SER A 121 -14.81 13.58 -31.21
C SER A 121 -15.65 12.55 -30.44
N GLN A 122 -15.56 12.52 -29.10
CA GLN A 122 -16.38 11.65 -28.25
C GLN A 122 -17.82 12.16 -28.14
N ASP A 123 -17.97 13.48 -28.06
CA ASP A 123 -19.27 14.15 -28.12
C ASP A 123 -19.10 15.63 -28.53
N SER A 124 -19.61 15.96 -29.73
CA SER A 124 -19.51 17.33 -30.24
C SER A 124 -20.19 18.38 -29.34
N SER A 125 -21.13 17.97 -28.48
CA SER A 125 -21.85 18.85 -27.55
C SER A 125 -21.08 19.17 -26.26
N TRP A 126 -20.03 18.40 -25.91
CA TRP A 126 -19.30 18.57 -24.65
C TRP A 126 -18.46 19.84 -24.63
N ASP A 127 -18.50 20.57 -23.51
CA ASP A 127 -17.64 21.75 -23.29
C ASP A 127 -16.27 21.28 -22.80
N THR A 128 -15.21 21.56 -23.58
CA THR A 128 -13.85 21.09 -23.30
C THR A 128 -13.26 21.69 -22.02
N LEU A 129 -13.75 22.87 -21.61
CA LEU A 129 -13.37 23.54 -20.36
C LEU A 129 -14.11 22.99 -19.14
N LYS A 130 -15.17 22.19 -19.34
CA LYS A 130 -15.99 21.58 -18.28
C LYS A 130 -16.01 20.06 -18.35
N THR A 131 -15.12 19.46 -19.13
CA THR A 131 -15.00 18.01 -19.26
C THR A 131 -13.84 17.53 -18.39
N VAL A 132 -14.15 16.67 -17.41
CA VAL A 132 -13.14 15.99 -16.59
C VAL A 132 -12.33 15.05 -17.48
N ARG A 133 -11.01 15.03 -17.28
CA ARG A 133 -10.08 14.26 -18.13
C ARG A 133 -9.40 13.20 -17.28
N ILE A 134 -9.34 11.98 -17.78
CA ILE A 134 -8.88 10.80 -17.06
C ILE A 134 -7.84 10.09 -17.93
N SER A 135 -6.76 9.63 -17.33
CA SER A 135 -5.74 8.81 -18.01
C SER A 135 -4.88 8.06 -17.01
N HIS A 136 -3.92 7.27 -17.48
CA HIS A 136 -2.77 6.90 -16.65
C HIS A 136 -1.74 8.04 -16.61
N ILE A 137 -0.78 7.93 -15.69
CA ILE A 137 0.46 8.71 -15.70
C ILE A 137 1.55 7.85 -16.38
N PRO A 138 1.83 8.06 -17.69
CA PRO A 138 2.85 7.31 -18.39
C PRO A 138 4.21 7.49 -17.69
N LYS A 139 4.96 6.39 -17.57
CA LYS A 139 6.33 6.36 -16.99
C LYS A 139 6.40 6.70 -15.49
N TYR A 140 5.27 6.70 -14.79
CA TYR A 140 5.24 6.86 -13.34
C TYR A 140 4.82 5.55 -12.66
N GLY A 141 5.60 5.10 -11.67
CA GLY A 141 5.42 3.78 -11.08
C GLY A 141 5.58 2.65 -12.12
N ASP A 142 4.61 1.75 -12.17
CA ASP A 142 4.45 0.70 -13.20
C ASP A 142 3.72 1.19 -14.46
N GLY A 143 3.41 2.49 -14.54
CA GLY A 143 2.61 3.08 -15.62
C GLY A 143 1.10 2.84 -15.49
N GLN A 144 0.64 2.26 -14.38
CA GLN A 144 -0.80 1.97 -14.14
C GLN A 144 -1.44 2.97 -13.17
N VAL A 145 -0.69 3.98 -12.70
CA VAL A 145 -1.25 5.00 -11.79
C VAL A 145 -2.27 5.84 -12.55
N ARG A 146 -3.51 5.80 -12.08
CA ARG A 146 -4.65 6.50 -12.68
C ARG A 146 -4.71 7.93 -12.16
N GLN A 147 -4.78 8.88 -13.08
CA GLN A 147 -4.94 10.30 -12.79
C GLN A 147 -6.25 10.84 -13.35
N MET A 148 -6.73 11.91 -12.73
CA MET A 148 -7.87 12.70 -13.18
C MET A 148 -7.55 14.18 -13.04
N VAL A 149 -7.95 14.98 -14.04
CA VAL A 149 -7.96 16.44 -13.96
C VAL A 149 -9.38 16.93 -13.82
N ILE A 150 -9.58 17.80 -12.82
CA ILE A 150 -10.76 18.64 -12.68
C ILE A 150 -10.45 20.00 -13.32
N PRO A 151 -11.03 20.32 -14.49
CA PRO A 151 -10.90 21.63 -15.10
C PRO A 151 -11.26 22.78 -14.15
N GLN A 152 -10.58 23.92 -14.31
CA GLN A 152 -10.80 25.10 -13.46
C GLN A 152 -12.26 25.57 -13.44
N ALA A 153 -12.97 25.48 -14.56
CA ALA A 153 -14.37 25.91 -14.66
C ALA A 153 -15.34 25.07 -13.81
N LEU A 154 -14.91 23.90 -13.31
CA LEU A 154 -15.68 23.04 -12.41
C LEU A 154 -15.36 23.27 -10.93
N LEU A 155 -14.36 24.09 -10.60
CA LEU A 155 -14.01 24.39 -9.21
C LEU A 155 -15.07 25.29 -8.57
N ASN A 156 -15.32 25.08 -7.28
CA ASN A 156 -16.29 25.89 -6.52
C ASN A 156 -15.96 27.39 -6.57
N SER A 157 -14.67 27.75 -6.52
CA SER A 157 -14.18 29.14 -6.60
C SER A 157 -14.47 29.82 -7.95
N ARG A 158 -14.77 29.04 -8.98
CA ARG A 158 -15.12 29.49 -10.33
C ARG A 158 -16.61 29.32 -10.65
N GLY A 159 -17.43 29.02 -9.63
CA GLY A 159 -18.88 28.83 -9.79
C GLY A 159 -19.28 27.43 -10.29
N GLY A 160 -18.40 26.43 -10.20
CA GLY A 160 -18.73 25.04 -10.50
C GLY A 160 -19.77 24.45 -9.54
N SER A 161 -20.62 23.55 -10.03
CA SER A 161 -21.72 22.96 -9.26
C SER A 161 -21.35 21.69 -8.49
N LEU A 162 -20.10 21.21 -8.60
CA LEU A 162 -19.67 19.93 -8.01
C LEU A 162 -19.68 19.89 -6.47
N GLN A 163 -19.79 21.04 -5.81
CA GLN A 163 -19.73 21.15 -4.34
C GLN A 163 -18.53 20.38 -3.76
N ILE A 164 -17.35 20.60 -4.35
CA ILE A 164 -16.11 19.91 -3.99
C ILE A 164 -15.76 20.22 -2.54
N GLN A 165 -15.41 19.19 -1.76
CA GLN A 165 -14.84 19.33 -0.43
C GLN A 165 -13.52 18.56 -0.33
N VAL A 166 -12.61 19.08 0.48
CA VAL A 166 -11.27 18.51 0.67
C VAL A 166 -11.05 18.20 2.15
N ASP A 167 -10.62 16.98 2.45
CA ASP A 167 -10.24 16.53 3.79
C ASP A 167 -8.76 16.11 3.77
N CYS A 168 -7.90 16.88 4.41
CA CYS A 168 -6.47 16.62 4.51
C CYS A 168 -6.05 16.04 5.89
N GLU A 169 -7.00 15.78 6.78
CA GLU A 169 -6.73 15.23 8.11
C GLU A 169 -6.95 13.72 8.14
N ASP A 170 -7.98 13.24 7.42
CA ASP A 170 -8.37 11.84 7.32
C ASP A 170 -8.49 11.40 5.84
N ALA A 171 -7.50 11.79 5.05
CA ALA A 171 -7.41 11.47 3.64
C ALA A 171 -7.11 9.99 3.43
N GLN A 172 -8.09 9.10 3.63
CA GLN A 172 -7.89 7.67 3.47
C GLN A 172 -9.15 7.01 2.96
N GLY A 173 -8.96 5.96 2.15
CA GLY A 173 -10.07 5.24 1.55
C GLY A 173 -9.62 4.31 0.43
N PRO A 174 -10.59 3.63 -0.20
CA PRO A 174 -10.31 2.72 -1.32
C PRO A 174 -9.85 3.52 -2.54
N THR A 175 -9.18 2.84 -3.46
CA THR A 175 -8.88 3.40 -4.78
C THR A 175 -10.19 3.65 -5.53
N VAL A 176 -10.32 4.81 -6.17
CA VAL A 176 -11.50 5.21 -6.93
C VAL A 176 -11.52 4.56 -8.32
N GLU A 177 -12.65 4.01 -8.74
CA GLU A 177 -12.81 3.37 -10.05
C GLU A 177 -13.31 4.36 -11.11
N TYR A 178 -12.38 5.11 -11.69
CA TYR A 178 -12.70 6.17 -12.66
C TYR A 178 -13.50 5.69 -13.89
N GLY A 179 -13.26 4.46 -14.36
CA GLY A 179 -13.95 3.90 -15.53
C GLY A 179 -15.41 3.50 -15.29
N GLN A 180 -15.92 3.57 -14.06
CA GLN A 180 -17.30 3.16 -13.70
C GLN A 180 -18.28 4.32 -13.58
N TRP A 181 -17.83 5.54 -13.82
CA TRP A 181 -18.69 6.71 -13.66
C TRP A 181 -19.62 6.94 -14.84
N GLU A 182 -20.81 7.45 -14.54
CA GLU A 182 -21.75 7.93 -15.55
C GLU A 182 -21.17 9.11 -16.35
N ASN A 183 -21.66 9.27 -17.58
CA ASN A 183 -21.22 10.28 -18.55
C ASN A 183 -19.72 10.23 -18.86
N THR A 184 -19.14 9.03 -18.83
CA THR A 184 -17.75 8.75 -19.22
C THR A 184 -17.69 8.20 -20.65
N LYS A 185 -16.83 8.76 -21.49
CA LYS A 185 -16.54 8.28 -22.87
C LYS A 185 -15.02 8.13 -23.09
N GLY A 186 -14.64 7.54 -24.21
CA GLY A 186 -13.27 7.12 -24.51
C GLY A 186 -13.10 5.61 -24.35
N ASP A 187 -11.86 5.14 -24.40
CA ASP A 187 -11.56 3.71 -24.22
C ASP A 187 -11.65 3.34 -22.73
N THR A 188 -12.78 2.77 -22.30
CA THR A 188 -12.92 2.32 -20.91
C THR A 188 -12.13 1.04 -20.61
N SER A 189 -11.61 0.34 -21.62
CA SER A 189 -10.87 -0.91 -21.43
C SER A 189 -9.51 -0.70 -20.76
N ILE A 190 -8.93 0.50 -20.88
CA ILE A 190 -7.74 0.91 -20.13
C ILE A 190 -8.06 1.35 -18.70
N MET A 191 -9.33 1.50 -18.33
CA MET A 191 -9.77 1.81 -16.96
C MET A 191 -10.76 0.73 -16.45
N PRO A 192 -10.37 -0.55 -16.47
CA PRO A 192 -11.30 -1.62 -16.14
C PRO A 192 -11.81 -1.45 -14.70
N ALA A 193 -13.10 -1.70 -14.50
CA ALA A 193 -13.61 -1.92 -13.16
C ALA A 193 -12.93 -3.15 -12.60
N ARG A 194 -12.35 -3.04 -11.40
CA ARG A 194 -11.97 -4.22 -10.65
C ARG A 194 -13.23 -4.89 -10.13
N ASP A 195 -13.35 -6.19 -10.35
CA ASP A 195 -14.37 -6.97 -9.68
C ASP A 195 -14.06 -7.06 -8.16
N ASP A 196 -15.05 -7.44 -7.36
CA ASP A 196 -14.89 -7.46 -5.89
C ASP A 196 -13.88 -8.51 -5.42
N SER A 197 -13.62 -9.54 -6.23
CA SER A 197 -12.59 -10.54 -5.96
C SER A 197 -11.19 -9.98 -6.19
N GLU A 198 -11.00 -9.18 -7.24
CA GLU A 198 -9.76 -8.46 -7.51
C GLU A 198 -9.47 -7.43 -6.43
N LYS A 199 -10.48 -6.66 -6.00
CA LYS A 199 -10.36 -5.72 -4.88
C LYS A 199 -9.85 -6.40 -3.61
N LEU A 200 -10.35 -7.61 -3.29
CA LEU A 200 -9.85 -8.40 -2.16
C LEU A 200 -8.39 -8.80 -2.32
N LEU A 201 -7.98 -9.19 -3.53
CA LEU A 201 -6.61 -9.64 -3.82
C LEU A 201 -5.60 -8.49 -3.80
N ASP A 202 -6.03 -7.24 -3.99
CA ASP A 202 -5.13 -6.08 -4.05
C ASP A 202 -4.26 -5.94 -2.80
N LEU A 203 -4.82 -6.17 -1.61
CA LEU A 203 -4.03 -6.15 -0.38
C LEU A 203 -2.95 -7.23 -0.41
N SER A 204 -3.30 -8.47 -0.77
CA SER A 204 -2.33 -9.57 -0.84
C SER A 204 -1.19 -9.29 -1.85
N ARG A 205 -1.54 -8.77 -3.05
CA ARG A 205 -0.59 -8.40 -4.11
C ARG A 205 0.33 -7.28 -3.65
N GLN A 206 -0.23 -6.22 -3.07
CA GLN A 206 0.53 -5.09 -2.57
C GLN A 206 1.48 -5.50 -1.45
N LEU A 207 1.03 -6.34 -0.51
CA LEU A 207 1.88 -6.83 0.58
C LEU A 207 3.02 -7.71 0.07
N TYR A 208 2.75 -8.57 -0.93
CA TYR A 208 3.77 -9.40 -1.55
C TYR A 208 4.84 -8.54 -2.23
N ALA A 209 4.42 -7.58 -3.06
CA ALA A 209 5.34 -6.66 -3.74
C ALA A 209 6.14 -5.81 -2.74
N SER A 210 5.49 -5.31 -1.69
CA SER A 210 6.13 -4.40 -0.73
C SER A 210 7.10 -5.10 0.22
N ARG A 211 6.91 -6.40 0.48
CA ARG A 211 7.72 -7.16 1.45
C ARG A 211 9.22 -7.07 1.13
N ASP A 212 9.57 -7.36 -0.11
CA ASP A 212 10.98 -7.44 -0.51
C ASP A 212 11.55 -6.04 -0.76
N LEU A 213 10.70 -5.11 -1.21
CA LEU A 213 11.08 -3.70 -1.43
C LEU A 213 11.44 -2.98 -0.13
N VAL A 214 10.77 -3.26 1.00
CA VAL A 214 11.11 -2.64 2.30
C VAL A 214 12.57 -2.90 2.68
N GLU A 215 13.14 -4.05 2.33
CA GLU A 215 14.54 -4.35 2.62
C GLU A 215 15.52 -3.60 1.70
N GLN A 216 15.11 -3.40 0.45
CA GLN A 216 15.97 -2.89 -0.63
C GLN A 216 16.04 -1.37 -0.65
N VAL A 217 14.99 -0.69 -0.19
CA VAL A 217 15.00 0.77 -0.13
C VAL A 217 16.12 1.26 0.80
N SER A 218 16.69 2.41 0.45
CA SER A 218 17.75 3.10 1.21
C SER A 218 17.28 4.41 1.83
N ASP A 219 16.05 4.82 1.53
CA ASP A 219 15.45 6.08 1.97
C ASP A 219 14.16 5.80 2.77
N PRO A 220 14.03 6.30 4.02
CA PRO A 220 12.81 6.17 4.82
C PRO A 220 11.54 6.68 4.12
N ARG A 221 11.65 7.62 3.17
CA ARG A 221 10.52 8.15 2.41
C ARG A 221 9.86 7.07 1.54
N HIS A 222 10.65 6.18 0.94
CA HIS A 222 10.10 5.07 0.16
C HIS A 222 9.39 4.05 1.06
N ILE A 223 9.86 3.82 2.30
CA ILE A 223 9.13 2.97 3.25
C ILE A 223 7.76 3.60 3.58
N ALA A 224 7.72 4.90 3.84
CA ALA A 224 6.47 5.59 4.09
C ALA A 224 5.49 5.51 2.90
N GLN A 225 5.99 5.56 1.66
CA GLN A 225 5.18 5.36 0.46
C GLN A 225 4.63 3.92 0.38
N LEU A 226 5.45 2.90 0.64
CA LEU A 226 4.99 1.51 0.69
C LEU A 226 3.93 1.30 1.79
N GLU A 227 4.08 1.96 2.95
CA GLU A 227 3.05 1.98 4.01
C GLU A 227 1.73 2.59 3.51
N GLN A 228 1.79 3.68 2.75
CA GLN A 228 0.62 4.35 2.18
C GLN A 228 -0.07 3.47 1.13
N SER A 229 0.66 2.91 0.17
CA SER A 229 0.12 2.01 -0.85
C SER A 229 -0.52 0.77 -0.23
N ALA A 230 0.12 0.14 0.76
CA ALA A 230 -0.46 -1.00 1.50
C ALA A 230 -1.74 -0.59 2.26
N THR A 231 -1.79 0.63 2.78
CA THR A 231 -2.98 1.16 3.47
C THR A 231 -4.13 1.42 2.49
N ASN A 232 -3.86 1.99 1.31
CA ASN A 232 -4.87 2.14 0.27
C ASN A 232 -5.40 0.78 -0.21
N ALA A 233 -4.52 -0.18 -0.48
CA ALA A 233 -4.90 -1.55 -0.85
C ALA A 233 -5.74 -2.23 0.24
N MET A 234 -5.46 -1.97 1.52
CA MET A 234 -6.29 -2.47 2.63
C MET A 234 -7.70 -1.90 2.59
N TYR A 235 -7.86 -0.61 2.30
CA TYR A 235 -9.17 0.01 2.16
C TYR A 235 -9.93 -0.52 0.95
N THR A 236 -9.25 -0.76 -0.17
CA THR A 236 -9.84 -1.40 -1.36
C THR A 236 -10.28 -2.82 -1.07
N ALA A 237 -9.44 -3.64 -0.41
CA ALA A 237 -9.82 -4.99 0.01
C ALA A 237 -10.98 -4.98 1.00
N ARG A 238 -11.05 -3.97 1.88
CA ARG A 238 -12.20 -3.79 2.77
C ARG A 238 -13.47 -3.57 1.95
N GLU A 239 -13.45 -2.75 0.91
CA GLU A 239 -14.60 -2.54 0.03
C GLU A 239 -15.03 -3.85 -0.67
N GLY A 240 -14.08 -4.61 -1.24
CA GLY A 240 -14.37 -5.93 -1.81
C GLY A 240 -15.02 -6.88 -0.79
N ALA A 241 -14.51 -6.91 0.45
CA ALA A 241 -15.10 -7.72 1.52
C ALA A 241 -16.55 -7.34 1.84
N ARG A 242 -16.92 -6.06 1.74
CA ARG A 242 -18.31 -5.59 1.96
C ARG A 242 -19.27 -6.20 0.95
N HIS A 243 -18.86 -6.27 -0.32
CA HIS A 243 -19.69 -6.87 -1.35
C HIS A 243 -20.06 -8.31 -0.96
N TYR A 244 -19.07 -9.12 -0.58
CA TYR A 244 -19.30 -10.50 -0.14
C TYR A 244 -20.13 -10.61 1.13
N ILE A 245 -20.05 -9.65 2.04
CA ILE A 245 -20.90 -9.62 3.24
C ILE A 245 -22.36 -9.34 2.87
N LYS A 246 -22.61 -8.37 1.98
CA LYS A 246 -23.96 -8.00 1.55
C LYS A 246 -24.60 -9.13 0.74
N THR A 247 -23.85 -9.72 -0.19
CA THR A 247 -24.33 -10.82 -1.02
C THR A 247 -24.31 -12.17 -0.31
N ALA A 248 -23.72 -12.31 0.89
CA ALA A 248 -23.71 -13.57 1.64
C ALA A 248 -25.12 -14.13 1.93
N GLU A 249 -26.14 -13.27 2.04
CA GLU A 249 -27.54 -13.70 2.18
C GLU A 249 -28.11 -14.32 0.89
N GLU A 250 -27.60 -13.86 -0.24
CA GLU A 250 -27.93 -14.32 -1.60
C GLU A 250 -27.03 -15.52 -2.02
N CYS A 251 -25.85 -15.67 -1.40
CA CYS A 251 -24.88 -16.76 -1.60
C CYS A 251 -25.38 -18.15 -1.11
N LYS A 252 -26.68 -18.48 -1.15
CA LYS A 252 -27.19 -19.78 -0.64
C LYS A 252 -26.50 -21.00 -1.25
N ASN A 253 -26.13 -20.93 -2.53
CA ASN A 253 -25.46 -22.01 -3.25
C ASN A 253 -23.92 -21.89 -3.28
N VAL A 254 -23.35 -20.78 -2.82
CA VAL A 254 -21.91 -20.48 -2.85
C VAL A 254 -21.39 -19.98 -1.50
N LYS A 255 -22.09 -20.32 -0.41
CA LYS A 255 -21.80 -19.88 0.96
C LYS A 255 -20.35 -20.15 1.35
N ASP A 256 -19.82 -21.29 0.96
CA ASP A 256 -18.42 -21.68 1.19
C ASP A 256 -17.43 -20.74 0.52
N LEU A 257 -17.74 -20.23 -0.67
CA LEU A 257 -16.90 -19.27 -1.38
C LEU A 257 -16.90 -17.92 -0.65
N CYS A 258 -18.07 -17.38 -0.32
CA CYS A 258 -18.22 -16.10 0.37
C CYS A 258 -17.50 -16.14 1.76
N GLN A 259 -17.61 -17.26 2.49
CA GLN A 259 -16.87 -17.49 3.74
C GLN A 259 -15.35 -17.59 3.54
N LYS A 260 -14.89 -18.27 2.48
CA LYS A 260 -13.46 -18.34 2.13
C LYS A 260 -12.89 -16.96 1.84
N GLN A 261 -13.61 -16.13 1.09
CA GLN A 261 -13.15 -14.76 0.78
C GLN A 261 -13.03 -13.89 2.03
N ILE A 262 -14.02 -13.93 2.92
CA ILE A 262 -13.95 -13.24 4.23
C ILE A 262 -12.77 -13.76 5.07
N LYS A 263 -12.49 -15.07 5.03
CA LYS A 263 -11.33 -15.65 5.72
C LYS A 263 -10.01 -15.13 5.14
N TYR A 264 -9.87 -15.06 3.83
CA TYR A 264 -8.69 -14.51 3.17
C TYR A 264 -8.47 -13.04 3.54
N TYR A 265 -9.53 -12.23 3.49
CA TYR A 265 -9.46 -10.84 3.95
C TYR A 265 -8.89 -10.71 5.37
N LEU A 266 -9.38 -11.52 6.33
CA LEU A 266 -8.87 -11.50 7.70
C LEU A 266 -7.41 -11.98 7.83
N GLN A 267 -6.96 -12.88 6.96
CA GLN A 267 -5.56 -13.32 6.90
C GLN A 267 -4.66 -12.21 6.34
N ASP A 268 -5.13 -11.51 5.29
CA ASP A 268 -4.41 -10.39 4.69
C ASP A 268 -4.31 -9.20 5.65
N ARG A 269 -5.34 -8.92 6.44
CA ARG A 269 -5.27 -7.91 7.53
C ARG A 269 -4.20 -8.27 8.58
N GLN A 270 -4.03 -9.56 8.89
CA GLN A 270 -2.94 -9.99 9.76
C GLN A 270 -1.56 -9.86 9.08
N ALA A 271 -1.47 -10.18 7.79
CA ALA A 271 -0.25 -9.97 7.01
C ALA A 271 0.13 -8.48 6.89
N TYR A 272 -0.86 -7.60 6.72
CA TYR A 272 -0.70 -6.16 6.74
C TYR A 272 -0.13 -5.66 8.07
N ALA A 273 -0.62 -6.14 9.21
CA ALA A 273 -0.02 -5.80 10.50
C ALA A 273 1.45 -6.24 10.62
N ARG A 274 1.81 -7.42 10.10
CA ARG A 274 3.21 -7.88 10.06
C ARG A 274 4.07 -7.00 9.16
N PHE A 275 3.56 -6.62 7.99
CA PHE A 275 4.21 -5.70 7.08
C PHE A 275 4.48 -4.35 7.75
N LEU A 276 3.49 -3.75 8.43
CA LEU A 276 3.66 -2.50 9.17
C LEU A 276 4.73 -2.60 10.26
N ILE A 277 4.81 -3.73 10.97
CA ILE A 277 5.89 -3.99 11.94
C ILE A 277 7.25 -3.97 11.25
N ARG A 278 7.37 -4.66 10.10
CA ARG A 278 8.64 -4.73 9.38
C ARG A 278 9.07 -3.36 8.81
N ALA A 279 8.14 -2.63 8.21
CA ALA A 279 8.35 -1.27 7.71
C ALA A 279 8.81 -0.32 8.83
N ALA A 280 8.18 -0.41 10.01
CA ALA A 280 8.59 0.36 11.18
C ALA A 280 10.01 -0.04 11.67
N GLU A 281 10.30 -1.34 11.80
CA GLU A 281 11.63 -1.81 12.21
C GLU A 281 12.73 -1.32 11.24
N ARG A 282 12.48 -1.37 9.93
CA ARG A 282 13.42 -0.89 8.92
C ARG A 282 13.59 0.63 8.94
N SER A 283 12.49 1.38 9.07
CA SER A 283 12.54 2.84 9.20
C SER A 283 13.36 3.26 10.42
N PHE A 284 13.17 2.57 11.55
CA PHE A 284 13.97 2.80 12.76
C PHE A 284 15.46 2.57 12.52
N GLU A 285 15.83 1.45 11.88
CA GLU A 285 17.22 1.15 11.53
C GLU A 285 17.85 2.25 10.67
N MET A 286 17.14 2.71 9.65
CA MET A 286 17.61 3.77 8.75
C MET A 286 17.76 5.12 9.46
N LEU A 287 16.83 5.47 10.35
CA LEU A 287 16.87 6.73 11.08
C LEU A 287 17.95 6.72 12.17
N THR A 288 18.28 5.56 12.73
CA THR A 288 19.25 5.44 13.84
C THR A 288 20.68 5.16 13.41
N THR A 289 20.90 4.53 12.25
CA THR A 289 22.26 4.21 11.78
C THR A 289 23.14 5.45 11.58
N PRO A 290 22.67 6.53 10.91
CA PRO A 290 23.47 7.73 10.70
C PRO A 290 23.80 8.48 12.01
N LEU A 291 22.93 8.40 13.03
CA LEU A 291 23.09 9.14 14.29
C LEU A 291 24.39 8.85 15.05
N ASN A 292 25.02 7.70 14.77
CA ASN A 292 26.28 7.32 15.41
C ASN A 292 27.53 7.85 14.69
N ALA A 293 27.37 8.48 13.52
CA ALA A 293 28.48 8.81 12.61
C ALA A 293 28.55 10.30 12.24
N VAL A 294 27.63 11.13 12.74
CA VAL A 294 27.48 12.54 12.36
C VAL A 294 27.86 13.49 13.50
N ASP A 295 28.07 14.77 13.17
CA ASP A 295 28.32 15.82 14.16
C ASP A 295 27.07 16.14 15.01
N ASP A 296 27.23 16.97 16.05
CA ASP A 296 26.14 17.26 17.00
C ASP A 296 24.92 17.92 16.32
N ALA A 297 25.12 18.75 15.28
CA ALA A 297 24.02 19.47 14.62
C ALA A 297 23.21 18.54 13.69
N GLU A 298 23.88 17.66 12.95
CA GLU A 298 23.25 16.60 12.17
C GLU A 298 22.58 15.56 13.07
N ARG A 299 23.20 15.22 14.19
CA ARG A 299 22.65 14.31 15.19
C ARG A 299 21.34 14.83 15.77
N GLN A 300 21.28 16.11 16.15
CA GLN A 300 20.05 16.75 16.65
C GLN A 300 18.91 16.67 15.64
N ARG A 301 19.18 16.98 14.36
CA ARG A 301 18.16 16.86 13.30
C ARG A 301 17.67 15.43 13.13
N GLY A 302 18.57 14.45 13.17
CA GLY A 302 18.18 13.05 13.07
C GLY A 302 17.41 12.55 14.31
N VAL A 303 17.75 13.01 15.51
CA VAL A 303 16.97 12.72 16.75
C VAL A 303 15.57 13.31 16.64
N GLN A 304 15.42 14.53 16.14
CA GLN A 304 14.11 15.14 15.89
C GLN A 304 13.30 14.30 14.90
N ALA A 305 13.88 13.92 13.76
CA ALA A 305 13.20 13.07 12.77
C ALA A 305 12.77 11.72 13.37
N LEU A 306 13.60 11.12 14.23
CA LEU A 306 13.29 9.88 14.94
C LEU A 306 12.12 10.06 15.94
N GLN A 307 12.05 11.20 16.63
CA GLN A 307 10.94 11.53 17.53
C GLN A 307 9.63 11.77 16.77
N GLU A 308 9.68 12.49 15.65
CA GLU A 308 8.51 12.71 14.78
C GLU A 308 7.99 11.38 14.20
N TRP A 309 8.89 10.51 13.78
CA TRP A 309 8.57 9.16 13.35
C TRP A 309 7.92 8.32 14.47
N ALA A 310 8.46 8.37 15.69
CA ALA A 310 7.89 7.65 16.83
C ALA A 310 6.49 8.16 17.20
N ALA A 311 6.29 9.48 17.20
CA ALA A 311 4.98 10.09 17.40
C ALA A 311 3.97 9.69 16.32
N ARG A 312 4.41 9.54 15.07
CA ARG A 312 3.58 9.01 13.97
C ARG A 312 3.16 7.56 14.23
N LEU A 313 4.07 6.68 14.65
CA LEU A 313 3.72 5.29 15.00
C LEU A 313 2.71 5.22 16.15
N GLN A 314 2.90 6.03 17.19
CA GLN A 314 1.99 6.08 18.32
C GLN A 314 0.58 6.52 17.87
N ARG A 315 0.49 7.60 17.08
CA ARG A 315 -0.79 8.04 16.48
C ARG A 315 -1.49 6.96 15.66
N GLN A 316 -0.73 6.15 14.92
CA GLN A 316 -1.30 5.03 14.15
C GLN A 316 -1.92 3.92 15.02
N VAL A 317 -1.31 3.63 16.18
CA VAL A 317 -1.86 2.66 17.16
C VAL A 317 -3.09 3.25 17.81
N ASP A 318 -3.03 4.51 18.24
CA ASP A 318 -4.12 5.19 18.93
C ASP A 318 -5.34 5.37 18.03
N ALA A 319 -5.13 5.72 16.75
CA ALA A 319 -6.21 5.81 15.76
C ALA A 319 -6.94 4.47 15.60
N ARG A 320 -6.20 3.36 15.42
CA ARG A 320 -6.79 2.01 15.32
C ARG A 320 -7.49 1.59 16.60
N ALA A 321 -6.91 1.89 17.76
CA ALA A 321 -7.52 1.62 19.05
C ALA A 321 -8.83 2.40 19.24
N LYS A 322 -8.83 3.69 18.90
CA LYS A 322 -10.03 4.54 18.91
C LYS A 322 -11.12 3.98 17.99
N THR A 323 -10.77 3.59 16.77
CA THR A 323 -11.73 2.96 15.84
C THR A 323 -12.27 1.65 16.39
N LEU A 324 -11.43 0.80 16.98
CA LEU A 324 -11.89 -0.44 17.61
C LEU A 324 -12.84 -0.18 18.79
N GLU A 325 -12.56 0.82 19.62
CA GLU A 325 -13.46 1.21 20.72
C GLU A 325 -14.79 1.77 20.22
N ALA A 326 -14.79 2.59 19.16
CA ALA A 326 -16.01 3.07 18.51
C ALA A 326 -16.86 1.90 18.00
N LEU A 327 -16.25 0.93 17.31
CA LEU A 327 -16.93 -0.27 16.82
C LEU A 327 -17.50 -1.13 17.96
N LYS A 328 -16.78 -1.28 19.08
CA LYS A 328 -17.29 -2.01 20.26
C LYS A 328 -18.52 -1.34 20.88
N LYS A 329 -18.58 -0.01 20.86
CA LYS A 329 -19.70 0.78 21.37
C LYS A 329 -20.86 0.88 20.37
N GLY A 330 -20.69 0.38 19.15
CA GLY A 330 -21.67 0.51 18.08
C GLY A 330 -21.76 1.93 17.50
N GLU A 331 -20.76 2.78 17.76
CA GLU A 331 -20.68 4.13 17.20
C GLU A 331 -20.49 4.05 15.67
N ALA A 332 -20.96 5.09 14.97
CA ALA A 332 -20.76 5.21 13.53
C ALA A 332 -19.26 5.40 13.23
N VAL A 333 -18.74 4.61 12.29
CA VAL A 333 -17.38 4.76 11.77
C VAL A 333 -17.49 5.06 10.29
N LYS A 334 -16.77 6.08 9.83
CA LYS A 334 -16.82 6.57 8.44
C LYS A 334 -16.66 5.41 7.46
N GLY A 335 -17.66 5.25 6.60
CA GLY A 335 -17.73 4.21 5.59
C GLY A 335 -17.99 2.81 6.15
N LEU A 336 -18.47 2.60 7.38
CA LEU A 336 -18.86 1.28 7.88
C LEU A 336 -20.32 1.33 8.37
N ASP A 337 -21.23 1.39 7.40
CA ASP A 337 -22.65 1.63 7.67
C ASP A 337 -23.39 0.33 8.04
N ASP A 338 -22.95 -0.82 7.52
CA ASP A 338 -23.57 -2.12 7.77
C ASP A 338 -23.06 -2.76 9.09
N PRO A 339 -23.94 -3.31 9.95
CA PRO A 339 -23.54 -3.99 11.19
C PRO A 339 -22.57 -5.18 11.01
N LYS A 340 -22.74 -6.00 9.96
CA LYS A 340 -21.87 -7.14 9.68
C LYS A 340 -20.50 -6.70 9.20
N GLU A 341 -20.43 -5.62 8.41
CA GLU A 341 -19.17 -4.98 8.03
C GLU A 341 -18.42 -4.49 9.28
N ARG A 342 -19.14 -3.86 10.23
CA ARG A 342 -18.56 -3.42 11.51
C ARG A 342 -18.01 -4.58 12.33
N ASP A 343 -18.70 -5.72 12.38
CA ASP A 343 -18.22 -6.89 13.11
C ASP A 343 -16.99 -7.55 12.46
N LEU A 344 -16.93 -7.59 11.13
CA LEU A 344 -15.75 -8.04 10.41
C LEU A 344 -14.55 -7.13 10.69
N GLU A 345 -14.75 -5.81 10.59
CA GLU A 345 -13.70 -4.82 10.85
C GLU A 345 -13.23 -4.87 12.32
N LYS A 346 -14.16 -5.02 13.27
CA LYS A 346 -13.83 -5.21 14.70
C LYS A 346 -12.90 -6.40 14.90
N THR A 347 -13.15 -7.50 14.18
CA THR A 347 -12.32 -8.72 14.23
C THR A 347 -10.94 -8.47 13.63
N ALA A 348 -10.86 -7.81 12.47
CA ALA A 348 -9.61 -7.45 11.83
C ALA A 348 -8.75 -6.54 12.73
N LEU A 349 -9.30 -5.40 13.18
CA LEU A 349 -8.59 -4.44 14.03
C LEU A 349 -8.10 -5.04 15.35
N LYS A 350 -8.89 -5.95 15.96
CA LYS A 350 -8.45 -6.65 17.18
C LYS A 350 -7.19 -7.47 16.93
N ARG A 351 -7.10 -8.17 15.79
CA ARG A 351 -5.92 -8.97 15.42
C ARG A 351 -4.72 -8.08 15.11
N GLU A 352 -4.94 -7.01 14.34
CA GLU A 352 -3.90 -6.04 14.02
C GLU A 352 -3.30 -5.39 15.27
N LEU A 353 -4.15 -4.85 16.14
CA LEU A 353 -3.72 -4.20 17.38
C LEU A 353 -2.97 -5.16 18.30
N LYS A 354 -3.39 -6.44 18.38
CA LYS A 354 -2.65 -7.47 19.14
C LYS A 354 -1.22 -7.60 18.63
N ALA A 355 -1.01 -7.57 17.30
CA ALA A 355 0.31 -7.67 16.69
C ALA A 355 1.14 -6.38 16.85
N ILE A 356 0.59 -5.22 16.46
CA ILE A 356 1.38 -3.99 16.34
C ILE A 356 1.65 -3.31 17.69
N LYS A 357 0.71 -3.33 18.65
CA LYS A 357 0.80 -2.51 19.88
C LYS A 357 2.08 -2.78 20.67
N LYS A 358 2.43 -4.06 20.86
CA LYS A 358 3.65 -4.46 21.60
C LYS A 358 4.92 -4.10 20.85
N LYS A 359 4.94 -4.25 19.51
CA LYS A 359 6.13 -4.01 18.69
C LYS A 359 6.39 -2.52 18.50
N PHE A 360 5.35 -1.74 18.19
CA PHE A 360 5.45 -0.29 18.03
C PHE A 360 5.81 0.41 19.34
N SER A 361 5.21 0.04 20.47
CA SER A 361 5.59 0.60 21.78
C SER A 361 7.08 0.40 22.06
N LYS A 362 7.63 -0.81 21.83
CA LYS A 362 9.07 -1.05 22.00
C LYS A 362 9.94 -0.18 21.09
N LEU A 363 9.49 0.09 19.86
CA LEU A 363 10.22 0.96 18.93
C LEU A 363 10.16 2.43 19.35
N VAL A 364 9.00 2.89 19.81
CA VAL A 364 8.80 4.24 20.36
C VAL A 364 9.67 4.44 21.60
N ASP A 365 9.69 3.47 22.52
CA ASP A 365 10.54 3.52 23.72
C ASP A 365 12.02 3.59 23.35
N LYS A 366 12.46 2.77 22.38
CA LYS A 366 13.84 2.82 21.87
C LYS A 366 14.17 4.19 21.27
N ALA A 367 13.28 4.77 20.47
CA ALA A 367 13.47 6.11 19.91
C ALA A 367 13.64 7.18 21.00
N ALA A 368 12.85 7.11 22.08
CA ALA A 368 12.96 8.05 23.20
C ALA A 368 14.34 8.00 23.90
N THR A 369 15.00 6.84 23.95
CA THR A 369 16.32 6.72 24.58
C THR A 369 17.44 7.47 23.86
N PHE A 370 17.30 7.75 22.56
CA PHE A 370 18.32 8.49 21.80
C PHE A 370 18.41 9.97 22.21
N GLY A 371 17.31 10.59 22.63
CA GLY A 371 17.29 11.97 23.09
C GLY A 371 17.71 12.15 24.57
N ALA A 372 17.54 11.12 25.41
CA ALA A 372 17.81 11.22 26.84
C ALA A 372 19.32 11.23 27.19
N ASN A 373 20.16 10.64 26.36
CA ASN A 373 21.61 10.48 26.63
C ASN A 373 22.44 11.75 26.38
N GLU A 374 21.84 12.88 25.96
CA GLU A 374 22.56 14.13 25.70
C GLU A 374 22.88 14.94 26.97
N GLY A 375 22.27 14.61 28.11
CA GLY A 375 22.46 15.35 29.37
C GLY A 375 23.69 14.96 30.21
N HIS A 376 24.48 13.97 29.79
CA HIS A 376 25.58 13.43 30.59
C HIS A 376 26.91 13.43 29.84
N GLY A 377 27.52 14.62 29.77
CA GLY A 377 28.96 14.80 29.67
C GLY A 377 29.56 14.46 28.31
N SER A 378 30.20 15.45 27.70
CA SER A 378 31.19 15.26 26.63
C SER A 378 32.21 14.19 27.04
N VAL A 379 32.00 12.93 26.64
CA VAL A 379 33.05 11.93 26.67
C VAL A 379 33.95 12.27 25.48
N PRO A 380 35.21 12.70 25.71
CA PRO A 380 36.11 13.04 24.62
C PRO A 380 36.25 11.83 23.69
N PRO A 381 36.32 12.05 22.36
CA PRO A 381 36.43 10.96 21.41
C PRO A 381 37.69 10.16 21.74
N LYS A 382 37.52 8.89 22.11
CA LYS A 382 38.64 7.96 22.25
C LYS A 382 39.19 7.66 20.86
N GLU A 383 40.10 8.50 20.39
CA GLU A 383 41.05 8.16 19.34
C GLU A 383 41.79 6.88 19.75
N GLY A 384 41.46 5.75 19.11
CA GLY A 384 42.17 4.49 19.34
C GLY A 384 41.38 3.20 19.12
N GLN A 385 40.05 3.24 19.05
CA GLN A 385 39.24 2.01 18.83
C GLN A 385 38.31 2.14 17.61
N LYS A 386 38.90 2.37 16.43
CA LYS A 386 38.24 2.22 15.12
C LYS A 386 38.45 0.81 14.55
N GLN A 387 38.30 -0.24 15.35
CA GLN A 387 37.86 -1.53 14.79
C GLN A 387 36.35 -1.54 14.94
N THR A 388 35.68 -1.06 13.88
CA THR A 388 34.23 -0.86 13.88
C THR A 388 33.53 -2.20 14.16
N LYS A 389 32.45 -2.16 14.93
CA LYS A 389 31.55 -3.32 15.10
C LYS A 389 31.09 -3.90 13.76
N LEU A 390 31.08 -3.10 12.69
CA LEU A 390 30.89 -3.53 11.30
C LEU A 390 32.05 -4.40 10.77
N GLY A 391 33.30 -4.07 11.11
CA GLY A 391 34.45 -4.93 10.84
C GLY A 391 34.39 -6.25 11.61
N GLN A 392 33.98 -6.23 12.88
CA GLN A 392 33.78 -7.44 13.69
C GLN A 392 32.61 -8.29 13.19
N LEU A 393 31.51 -7.66 12.75
CA LEU A 393 30.37 -8.33 12.13
C LEU A 393 30.76 -8.92 10.76
N GLY A 394 31.54 -8.19 9.97
CA GLY A 394 32.08 -8.66 8.70
C GLY A 394 33.04 -9.84 8.86
N GLU A 395 33.90 -9.83 9.89
CA GLU A 395 34.77 -10.96 10.24
C GLU A 395 33.97 -12.16 10.75
N TRP A 396 32.93 -11.93 11.57
CA TRP A 396 32.07 -12.98 12.08
C TRP A 396 31.27 -13.65 10.98
N LEU A 397 30.69 -12.88 10.05
CA LEU A 397 30.01 -13.40 8.86
C LEU A 397 30.96 -14.17 7.95
N ARG A 398 32.21 -13.68 7.78
CA ARG A 398 33.24 -14.35 6.97
C ARG A 398 33.71 -15.67 7.61
N LYS A 399 33.87 -15.72 8.94
CA LYS A 399 34.22 -16.95 9.70
C LYS A 399 33.09 -17.98 9.75
N ASN A 400 31.83 -17.54 9.71
CA ASN A 400 30.67 -18.43 9.79
C ASN A 400 30.00 -18.68 8.43
N LYS A 401 30.58 -18.20 7.32
CA LYS A 401 30.02 -18.32 5.97
C LYS A 401 29.66 -19.77 5.61
N ASN A 402 30.51 -20.74 5.97
CA ASN A 402 30.30 -22.17 5.67
C ASN A 402 29.27 -22.85 6.60
N ARG A 403 28.87 -22.17 7.69
CA ARG A 403 27.84 -22.65 8.63
C ARG A 403 26.43 -22.24 8.19
N PHE A 404 26.33 -21.16 7.41
CA PHE A 404 25.08 -20.64 6.87
C PHE A 404 24.89 -20.93 5.37
N PHE A 405 25.99 -21.15 4.64
CA PHE A 405 26.00 -21.49 3.23
C PHE A 405 27.03 -22.61 3.02
N PRO A 406 26.65 -23.88 3.23
CA PRO A 406 27.54 -24.98 2.92
C PRO A 406 27.80 -24.97 1.41
N SER A 407 29.05 -24.73 1.04
CA SER A 407 29.54 -24.95 -0.32
C SER A 407 29.44 -26.44 -0.60
N GLY A 408 28.53 -26.82 -1.50
CA GLY A 408 28.41 -28.17 -2.00
C GLY A 408 29.62 -28.51 -2.86
N ASP A 409 30.66 -29.05 -2.23
CA ASP A 409 31.64 -29.93 -2.85
C ASP A 409 31.73 -31.17 -1.96
N GLY A 410 31.45 -32.32 -2.55
CA GLY A 410 31.24 -33.56 -1.81
C GLY A 410 32.52 -34.09 -1.17
N ASP A 411 32.36 -34.73 -0.01
CA ASP A 411 32.90 -36.05 0.21
C ASP A 411 32.19 -36.72 1.41
N LYS A 412 31.74 -37.95 1.12
CA LYS A 412 31.67 -39.16 1.95
C LYS A 412 31.90 -39.00 3.46
N ASP A 413 30.88 -39.33 4.26
CA ASP A 413 30.83 -40.59 5.02
C ASP A 413 29.65 -40.59 6.03
N ASP A 414 29.12 -41.80 6.23
CA ASP A 414 28.34 -42.30 7.37
C ASP A 414 26.91 -41.78 7.64
N TYR A 415 25.93 -42.44 6.99
CA TYR A 415 24.65 -42.71 7.66
C TYR A 415 24.07 -44.07 7.23
N GLU A 416 23.93 -44.97 8.20
CA GLU A 416 23.36 -46.31 8.03
C GLU A 416 21.89 -46.26 7.61
N ALA A 417 21.54 -47.11 6.64
CA ALA A 417 20.21 -47.24 6.08
C ALA A 417 19.33 -48.17 6.92
N THR A 418 18.15 -47.70 7.32
CA THR A 418 17.02 -48.61 7.59
C THR A 418 16.29 -48.89 6.29
N VAL A 419 16.43 -50.14 5.84
CA VAL A 419 15.84 -50.75 4.66
C VAL A 419 14.31 -50.83 4.79
N GLY A 420 13.61 -50.13 3.90
CA GLY A 420 12.24 -50.47 3.46
C GLY A 420 12.31 -50.93 2.01
N LYS A 421 11.82 -52.14 1.74
CA LYS A 421 11.86 -52.79 0.42
C LYS A 421 10.79 -52.22 -0.51
N ASP A 422 11.08 -52.36 -1.79
CA ASP A 422 10.21 -52.16 -2.96
C ASP A 422 10.20 -50.75 -3.54
N ASP A 423 11.15 -50.47 -4.44
CA ASP A 423 10.80 -50.14 -5.82
C ASP A 423 12.01 -50.19 -6.76
N LYS A 424 11.73 -50.65 -7.98
CA LYS A 424 12.71 -50.97 -9.02
C LYS A 424 13.02 -49.74 -9.89
N ASP A 425 14.30 -49.64 -10.23
CA ASP A 425 14.89 -48.97 -11.40
C ASP A 425 15.08 -47.43 -11.37
N PRO A 426 16.27 -46.97 -10.93
CA PRO A 426 16.69 -45.56 -10.99
C PRO A 426 17.00 -45.03 -12.40
N SER A 427 17.12 -45.88 -13.42
CA SER A 427 17.60 -45.49 -14.74
C SER A 427 16.56 -44.76 -15.61
N GLN A 428 15.27 -44.82 -15.24
CA GLN A 428 14.20 -44.10 -15.96
C GLN A 428 14.03 -42.64 -15.53
N ARG A 429 14.50 -42.25 -14.33
CA ARG A 429 14.42 -40.86 -13.85
C ARG A 429 15.42 -39.93 -14.52
N GLU A 430 16.58 -40.45 -14.92
CA GLU A 430 17.65 -39.66 -15.54
C GLU A 430 17.39 -39.34 -17.02
N ALA A 431 16.55 -40.14 -17.70
CA ALA A 431 16.17 -39.93 -19.10
C ALA A 431 15.09 -38.85 -19.27
N CYS A 432 14.12 -38.75 -18.34
CA CYS A 432 13.04 -37.76 -18.43
C CYS A 432 13.51 -36.31 -18.20
N VAL A 433 14.59 -36.09 -17.44
CA VAL A 433 15.08 -34.74 -17.13
C VAL A 433 15.95 -34.16 -18.26
N LYS A 434 16.63 -35.02 -19.03
CA LYS A 434 17.49 -34.58 -20.14
C LYS A 434 16.74 -34.20 -21.41
N GLU A 435 15.49 -34.64 -21.58
CA GLU A 435 14.73 -34.42 -22.82
C GLU A 435 13.82 -33.18 -22.76
N GLN A 436 13.56 -32.62 -21.56
CA GLN A 436 12.61 -31.49 -21.40
C GLN A 436 13.26 -30.11 -21.25
N TYR A 437 14.55 -30.02 -20.91
CA TYR A 437 15.26 -28.74 -20.73
C TYR A 437 16.67 -28.78 -21.34
N GLY A 438 16.75 -28.56 -22.65
CA GLY A 438 18.01 -28.27 -23.33
C GLY A 438 18.44 -26.82 -23.05
N GLY A 439 19.11 -26.58 -21.92
CA GLY A 439 19.63 -25.25 -21.58
C GLY A 439 20.30 -25.20 -20.20
N ASP A 440 21.34 -24.37 -20.10
CA ASP A 440 22.26 -24.17 -18.98
C ASP A 440 21.61 -24.14 -17.58
N ALA A 441 22.04 -25.06 -16.71
CA ALA A 441 21.52 -25.25 -15.35
C ALA A 441 21.84 -24.11 -14.37
N SER A 442 22.63 -23.11 -14.79
CA SER A 442 22.98 -21.95 -13.96
C SER A 442 21.90 -20.87 -13.90
N GLN A 443 20.90 -20.88 -14.80
CA GLN A 443 19.78 -19.92 -14.77
C GLN A 443 18.46 -20.50 -14.22
N ALA A 444 18.36 -21.83 -14.04
CA ALA A 444 17.20 -22.46 -13.43
C ALA A 444 17.23 -22.45 -11.89
N PHE A 445 18.35 -22.03 -11.29
CA PHE A 445 18.58 -22.13 -9.83
C PHE A 445 18.11 -20.90 -9.04
N GLU A 446 17.88 -19.74 -9.68
CA GLU A 446 17.37 -18.54 -8.99
C GLU A 446 15.86 -18.56 -8.73
N THR A 447 15.09 -19.43 -9.40
CA THR A 447 13.62 -19.44 -9.30
C THR A 447 13.08 -20.52 -8.36
N ALA A 448 13.93 -21.38 -7.78
CA ALA A 448 13.50 -22.54 -7.00
C ALA A 448 13.91 -22.45 -5.51
N TYR A 449 13.64 -21.31 -4.86
CA TYR A 449 13.73 -21.20 -3.39
C TYR A 449 12.66 -20.27 -2.80
N THR A 450 11.41 -20.46 -3.22
CA THR A 450 10.25 -20.20 -2.37
C THR A 450 9.87 -21.50 -1.66
N VAL A 451 9.72 -21.42 -0.34
CA VAL A 451 9.42 -22.50 0.63
C VAL A 451 10.68 -23.06 1.32
N ILE A 452 11.12 -22.38 2.37
CA ILE A 452 11.57 -23.07 3.59
C ILE A 452 10.72 -22.59 4.77
N GLU A 453 10.32 -23.62 5.50
CA GLU A 453 9.58 -23.75 6.73
C GLU A 453 9.74 -22.67 7.80
N GLU A 454 8.60 -22.51 8.47
CA GLU A 454 8.32 -21.81 9.71
C GLU A 454 9.15 -22.33 10.88
N ARG A 455 9.64 -21.41 11.71
CA ARG A 455 9.79 -21.62 13.15
C ARG A 455 9.29 -20.39 13.88
N ASP A 456 8.07 -20.49 14.37
CA ASP A 456 7.64 -19.97 15.67
C ASP A 456 6.38 -20.75 16.05
N ASP A 457 6.57 -21.73 16.95
CA ASP A 457 5.53 -22.57 17.55
C ASP A 457 4.70 -21.74 18.54
N GLU A 458 3.57 -21.17 18.13
CA GLU A 458 2.35 -21.05 18.97
C GLU A 458 1.12 -20.97 18.04
N ASP A 459 0.14 -21.86 18.29
CA ASP A 459 -1.19 -21.95 17.65
C ASP A 459 -1.36 -22.74 16.33
N ARG A 460 -1.04 -24.05 16.35
CA ARG A 460 -1.66 -25.03 15.42
C ARG A 460 -2.88 -25.68 16.09
N ILE A 461 -4.08 -25.18 15.78
CA ILE A 461 -5.33 -25.90 16.03
C ILE A 461 -5.65 -26.69 14.75
N CYS A 462 -5.43 -28.01 14.77
CA CYS A 462 -6.06 -28.92 13.82
C CYS A 462 -7.50 -29.17 14.26
N PRO A 463 -8.51 -29.10 13.37
CA PRO A 463 -9.86 -29.53 13.72
C PRO A 463 -9.86 -31.04 14.02
N GLU A 464 -10.46 -31.43 15.15
CA GLU A 464 -10.63 -32.82 15.53
C GLU A 464 -11.41 -33.59 14.45
N GLY A 465 -10.91 -34.76 14.05
CA GLY A 465 -11.73 -35.76 13.34
C GLY A 465 -11.17 -36.40 12.08
N GLN A 466 -9.87 -36.30 11.75
CA GLN A 466 -9.28 -37.13 10.68
C GLN A 466 -7.92 -37.71 11.12
N GLU A 467 -7.90 -39.03 11.30
CA GLU A 467 -6.68 -39.81 11.47
C GLU A 467 -5.93 -39.92 10.13
N GLY A 468 -4.65 -39.56 10.13
CA GLY A 468 -3.71 -39.83 9.04
C GLY A 468 -3.00 -38.59 8.50
N ALA A 469 -1.72 -38.46 8.84
CA ALA A 469 -0.83 -37.38 8.40
C ALA A 469 -0.57 -37.32 6.87
N ALA A 470 -1.12 -38.26 6.09
CA ALA A 470 -0.96 -38.33 4.63
C ALA A 470 -2.03 -37.55 3.84
N ALA A 471 -3.12 -37.08 4.47
CA ALA A 471 -4.23 -36.45 3.74
C ALA A 471 -4.05 -34.93 3.45
N CYS A 472 -3.04 -34.27 4.03
CA CYS A 472 -2.84 -32.83 3.83
C CYS A 472 -2.04 -32.45 2.56
N ALA A 473 -1.54 -33.41 1.77
CA ALA A 473 -0.62 -33.13 0.67
C ALA A 473 -1.15 -33.40 -0.75
N ALA A 474 -2.40 -33.83 -0.94
CA ALA A 474 -2.88 -34.22 -2.27
C ALA A 474 -4.26 -33.65 -2.61
N ALA A 475 -4.32 -32.34 -2.89
CA ALA A 475 -5.44 -31.75 -3.63
C ALA A 475 -5.01 -30.45 -4.34
N LYS A 476 -4.28 -30.57 -5.46
CA LYS A 476 -4.19 -29.51 -6.47
C LYS A 476 -3.96 -30.12 -7.86
N TYR A 477 -4.71 -29.62 -8.84
CA TYR A 477 -4.68 -29.90 -10.28
C TYR A 477 -5.32 -31.19 -10.82
N LYS A 478 -6.61 -31.08 -11.19
CA LYS A 478 -7.13 -31.63 -12.46
C LYS A 478 -8.15 -30.67 -13.07
N GLY A 479 -7.82 -30.19 -14.26
CA GLY A 479 -8.53 -29.25 -15.15
C GLY A 479 -7.41 -28.67 -16.03
N ASP A 480 -7.32 -28.89 -17.33
CA ASP A 480 -8.41 -28.97 -18.30
C ASP A 480 -8.15 -29.99 -19.41
N GLY A 481 -9.25 -30.47 -19.98
CA GLY A 481 -9.25 -31.19 -21.23
C GLY A 481 -9.09 -30.24 -22.41
N GLN A 482 -8.15 -30.54 -23.29
CA GLN A 482 -8.34 -30.32 -24.73
C GLN A 482 -8.20 -31.66 -25.42
N ALA A 483 -9.35 -32.15 -25.90
CA ALA A 483 -9.42 -33.28 -26.80
C ALA A 483 -8.89 -32.83 -28.17
N ALA A 484 -7.74 -33.37 -28.57
CA ALA A 484 -7.34 -33.42 -29.97
C ALA A 484 -7.47 -34.87 -30.43
N PHE A 485 -8.50 -35.11 -31.25
CA PHE A 485 -8.63 -36.31 -32.07
C PHE A 485 -7.42 -36.43 -33.01
N CYS A 486 -6.80 -37.61 -33.06
CA CYS A 486 -6.25 -38.16 -34.30
C CYS A 486 -6.20 -39.68 -34.20
N MET A 487 -6.87 -40.32 -35.15
CA MET A 487 -6.95 -41.78 -35.31
C MET A 487 -5.63 -42.38 -35.80
N GLN A 488 -5.36 -43.57 -35.28
CA GLN A 488 -4.76 -44.76 -35.92
C GLN A 488 -3.73 -44.59 -37.05
N LYS A 489 -2.55 -45.18 -36.82
CA LYS A 489 -2.27 -46.55 -37.30
C LYS A 489 -1.36 -47.31 -36.34
#